data_AF-A0A9D5Q4R3-F1
#
_entry.id   AF-A0A9D5Q4R3-F1
#
_cell.length_a   1.000
_cell.length_b   1.000
_cell.length_c   1.000
_cell.angle_alpha   90.00
_cell.angle_beta   90.00
_cell.angle_gamma   90.00
#
_symmetry.space_group_name_H-M   'P 1'
#
loop_
_entity.id
_entity.type
_entity.pdbx_description
1 polymer ?
#
loop_
_entity_poly.entity_id
_entity_poly.type
_entity_poly.pdbx_seq_one_letter_code
_entity_poly.pdbx_strand_id
1 'polypeptide(L)' 'MNQVLIEQVTHQLEMLPDDALTRVLDFIAILKRRELQGTPGSHLLKFAGTLRAEDAKQMLHAIEQDCRRVDVHEW' A
#
# COMPACT_ATOMS: atom_id res chain seq x y z
N MET A 1 -25.87 0.19 5.01
CA MET A 1 -25.25 0.46 3.68
C MET A 1 -25.52 1.91 3.35
N ASN A 2 -24.50 2.71 3.04
CA ASN A 2 -24.71 4.14 2.79
C ASN A 2 -25.18 4.33 1.34
N GLN A 3 -26.49 4.45 1.14
CA GLN A 3 -27.13 4.49 -0.18
C GLN A 3 -26.64 5.67 -1.04
N VAL A 4 -26.49 6.85 -0.42
CA VAL A 4 -25.97 8.06 -1.08
C VAL A 4 -24.55 7.83 -1.63
N LEU A 5 -23.71 7.12 -0.86
CA LEU A 5 -22.35 6.81 -1.29
C LEU A 5 -22.34 5.84 -2.48
N ILE A 6 -23.22 4.84 -2.50
CA ILE A 6 -23.32 3.88 -3.62
C ILE A 6 -23.76 4.58 -4.90
N GLU A 7 -24.73 5.50 -4.81
CA GLU A 7 -25.17 6.30 -5.96
C GLU A 7 -24.05 7.19 -6.50
N GLN A 8 -23.33 7.89 -5.62
CA GLN A 8 -22.19 8.71 -6.03
C GLN A 8 -21.08 7.89 -6.70
N VAL A 9 -20.74 6.73 -6.15
CA VAL A 9 -19.75 5.83 -6.75
C VAL A 9 -20.22 5.37 -8.13
N THR A 10 -21.49 4.98 -8.27
CA THR A 10 -22.05 4.52 -9.54
C THR A 10 -21.97 5.61 -10.61
N HIS A 11 -22.36 6.84 -10.26
CA HIS A 11 -22.29 7.98 -11.18
C HIS A 11 -20.86 8.29 -11.65
N GLN A 12 -19.86 8.13 -10.78
CA GLN A 12 -18.45 8.30 -11.18
C GLN A 12 -17.98 7.19 -12.13
N LEU A 13 -18.45 5.95 -11.93
CA LEU A 13 -18.09 4.82 -12.80
C LEU A 13 -18.66 4.95 -14.21
N GLU A 14 -19.88 5.47 -14.35
CA GLU A 14 -20.53 5.69 -15.66
C GLU A 14 -19.73 6.62 -16.59
N MET A 15 -18.89 7.50 -16.01
CA MET A 15 -18.08 8.47 -16.75
C MET A 15 -16.69 7.94 -17.13
N LEU A 16 -16.32 6.73 -16.71
CA LEU A 16 -15.00 6.16 -16.96
C LEU A 16 -14.94 5.37 -18.29
N PRO A 17 -13.80 5.39 -18.98
CA PRO A 17 -13.55 4.51 -20.11
C PRO A 17 -13.40 3.04 -19.65
N ASP A 18 -13.60 2.10 -20.57
CA ASP A 18 -13.64 0.65 -20.28
C ASP A 18 -12.35 0.10 -19.63
N ASP A 19 -11.19 0.64 -20.00
CA ASP A 19 -9.91 0.24 -19.42
C ASP A 19 -9.78 0.67 -17.95
N ALA A 20 -10.29 1.85 -17.61
CA ALA A 20 -10.36 2.33 -16.23
C ALA A 20 -11.40 1.54 -15.41
N LEU A 21 -12.56 1.22 -15.99
CA LEU A 21 -13.56 0.36 -15.36
C LEU A 21 -12.99 -1.03 -15.03
N THR A 22 -12.21 -1.61 -15.93
CA THR A 22 -11.52 -2.89 -15.70
C THR A 22 -10.58 -2.81 -14.50
N ARG A 23 -9.77 -1.74 -14.39
CA ARG A 23 -8.88 -1.53 -13.24
C ARG A 23 -9.66 -1.35 -11.93
N VAL A 24 -10.81 -0.68 -11.97
CA VAL A 24 -11.67 -0.53 -10.80
C VAL A 24 -12.22 -1.90 -10.36
N LEU A 25 -12.65 -2.75 -11.29
CA LEU A 25 -13.10 -4.10 -10.98
C LEU A 25 -12.01 -4.95 -10.31
N ASP A 26 -10.78 -4.89 -10.83
CA ASP A 26 -9.63 -5.57 -10.23
C ASP A 26 -9.36 -5.07 -8.80
N PHE A 27 -9.41 -3.75 -8.60
CA PHE A 27 -9.22 -3.15 -7.28
C PHE A 27 -10.32 -3.57 -6.29
N ILE A 28 -11.58 -3.55 -6.69
CA ILE A 28 -12.70 -4.03 -5.86
C ILE A 28 -12.53 -5.51 -5.53
N ALA A 29 -12.06 -6.34 -6.47
CA ALA A 29 -11.79 -7.75 -6.21
C ALA A 29 -10.68 -7.92 -5.14
N ILE A 30 -9.64 -7.09 -5.16
CA ILE A 30 -8.61 -7.06 -4.12
C ILE A 30 -9.22 -6.63 -2.76
N LEU A 31 -10.03 -5.57 -2.75
CA LEU A 31 -10.68 -5.08 -1.53
C LEU A 31 -11.61 -6.14 -0.90
N LYS A 32 -12.35 -6.89 -1.72
CA LYS A 32 -13.24 -7.96 -1.26
C LYS A 32 -12.48 -9.18 -0.73
N ARG A 33 -11.31 -9.47 -1.29
CA ARG A 33 -10.45 -10.61 -0.89
C ARG A 33 -9.60 -10.30 0.34
N ARG A 34 -9.26 -9.03 0.55
CA ARG A 34 -8.52 -8.58 1.74
C ARG A 34 -9.51 -8.20 2.84
N GLU A 35 -9.76 -9.15 3.75
CA GLU A 35 -9.49 -8.73 5.13
C GLU A 35 -8.01 -8.34 5.13
N LEU A 36 -7.69 -7.08 5.39
CA LEU A 36 -6.31 -6.62 5.56
C LEU A 36 -5.74 -7.30 6.80
N GLN A 37 -5.45 -8.60 6.71
CA GLN A 37 -4.82 -9.35 7.77
C GLN A 37 -3.33 -9.07 7.67
N GLY A 38 -2.82 -8.33 8.64
CA GLY A 38 -1.39 -8.28 8.86
C GLY A 38 -0.85 -9.69 9.09
N THR A 39 0.41 -9.93 8.72
CA THR A 39 1.07 -11.16 9.15
C THR A 39 1.26 -11.10 10.66
N PRO A 40 0.79 -12.11 11.44
CA PRO A 40 1.04 -12.14 12.88
C PRO A 40 2.54 -11.99 13.16
N GLY A 41 2.91 -11.14 14.13
CA GLY A 41 4.31 -10.88 14.46
C GLY A 41 5.09 -12.15 14.81
N SER A 42 4.41 -13.14 15.41
CA SER A 42 4.97 -14.48 15.67
C SER A 42 5.50 -15.18 14.41
N HIS A 43 4.86 -14.99 13.25
CA HIS A 43 5.30 -15.57 11.98
C HIS A 43 6.54 -14.87 11.40
N LEU A 44 6.83 -13.64 11.86
CA LEU A 44 7.99 -12.86 11.42
C LEU A 44 9.25 -13.17 12.24
N LEU A 45 9.12 -13.84 13.39
CA LEU A 45 10.26 -14.21 14.25
C LEU A 45 11.32 -15.06 13.53
N LYS A 46 10.93 -15.82 12.49
CA LYS A 46 11.86 -16.56 11.63
C LYS A 46 12.88 -15.68 10.91
N PHE A 47 12.63 -14.37 10.81
CA PHE A 47 13.54 -13.38 10.23
C PHE A 47 14.39 -12.66 11.29
N ALA A 48 14.20 -12.95 12.59
CA ALA A 48 15.01 -12.34 13.63
C ALA A 48 16.47 -12.76 13.47
N GLY A 49 17.37 -11.78 13.38
CA GLY A 49 18.81 -12.03 13.20
C GLY A 49 19.23 -12.45 11.79
N THR A 50 18.31 -12.50 10.79
CA THR A 50 18.69 -12.84 9.41
C THR A 50 19.33 -11.68 8.65
N LEU A 51 19.18 -10.44 9.14
CA LEU A 51 19.80 -9.26 8.53
C LEU A 51 21.29 -9.23 8.85
N ARG A 52 22.14 -9.44 7.85
CA ARG A 52 23.59 -9.31 8.01
C ARG A 52 23.97 -7.83 8.10
N ALA A 53 25.07 -7.55 8.79
CA ALA A 53 25.57 -6.19 8.94
C ALA A 53 25.84 -5.50 7.59
N GLU A 54 26.27 -6.25 6.59
CA GLU A 54 26.55 -5.69 5.26
C GLU A 54 25.26 -5.31 4.51
N ASP A 55 24.23 -6.15 4.59
CA ASP A 55 22.92 -5.86 4.01
C ASP A 55 22.33 -4.59 4.69
N ALA A 56 22.50 -4.45 6.01
CA ALA A 56 22.08 -3.26 6.76
C ALA A 56 22.82 -1.99 6.32
N LYS A 57 24.12 -2.05 6.04
CA LYS A 57 24.89 -0.89 5.52
C LYS A 57 24.42 -0.47 4.14
N GLN A 58 24.12 -1.42 3.26
CA GLN A 58 23.61 -1.11 1.92
C GLN A 58 22.25 -0.41 2.01
N MET A 59 21.36 -0.87 2.91
CA MET A 59 20.08 -0.22 3.16
C MET A 59 20.27 1.21 3.69
N LEU A 60 21.17 1.42 4.65
CA LEU A 60 21.49 2.76 5.17
C LEU A 60 21.99 3.70 4.07
N HIS A 61 22.92 3.21 3.23
CA HIS A 61 23.46 3.99 2.12
C HIS A 61 22.35 4.42 1.14
N ALA A 62 21.47 3.49 0.75
CA ALA A 62 20.34 3.80 -0.14
C ALA A 62 19.38 4.83 0.47
N ILE A 63 19.10 4.73 1.77
CA ILE A 63 18.27 5.72 2.48
C ILE A 63 18.93 7.11 2.43
N GLU A 64 20.23 7.20 2.70
CA GLU A 64 20.94 8.48 2.72
C GLU A 64 21.07 9.14 1.35
N GLN A 65 21.24 8.35 0.28
CA GLN A 65 21.40 8.87 -1.08
C GLN A 65 20.06 9.20 -1.75
N ASP A 66 19.06 8.33 -1.60
CA ASP A 66 17.86 8.36 -2.44
C ASP A 66 16.60 8.83 -1.70
N CYS A 67 16.56 8.76 -0.36
CA CYS A 67 15.41 9.25 0.39
C CYS A 67 15.58 10.74 0.72
N ARG A 68 14.56 11.53 0.36
CA ARG A 68 14.48 12.94 0.76
C ARG A 68 14.55 13.05 2.28
N ARG A 69 15.46 13.89 2.77
CA ARG A 69 15.51 14.27 4.19
C ARG A 69 14.19 14.93 4.54
N VAL A 70 13.55 14.44 5.61
CA VAL A 70 12.41 15.13 6.21
C VAL A 70 12.96 16.37 6.88
N ASP A 71 12.64 17.55 6.35
CA ASP A 71 12.91 18.80 7.06
C ASP A 71 11.88 18.94 8.18
N VAL A 72 12.36 18.91 9.42
CA VAL A 72 11.55 19.08 10.64
C VAL A 72 10.97 20.49 10.77
N HIS A 73 11.38 21.43 9.91
CA HIS A 73 10.92 22.81 9.87
C HIS A 73 10.08 23.15 8.63
N GLU A 74 9.77 22.18 7.76
CA GLU A 74 8.94 22.38 6.55
C GLU A 74 7.41 22.40 6.82
N TRP A 75 6.96 22.59 8.06
CA TRP A 75 5.55 22.71 8.43
C TRP A 75 5.25 24.00 9.19
#